data_AF-A0A8S2UN83-F1
#
_entry.id   AF-A0A8S2UN83-F1
#
_cell.length_a   1.000
_cell.length_b   1.000
_cell.length_c   1.000
_cell.angle_alpha   90.00
_cell.angle_beta   90.00
_cell.angle_gamma   90.00
#
_symmetry.space_group_name_H-M   'P 1'
#
loop_
_entity.id
_entity.type
_entity.pdbx_description
1 polymer ?
#
loop_
_entity_poly.entity_id
_entity_poly.type
_entity_poly.pdbx_seq_one_letter_code
_entity_poly.pdbx_strand_id
1 'polypeptide(L)'
;MGYKSGQGLGRNNQGLVNPIEANVLPKGKSLDAVLELKRKKKLPNAFKIKKHRHQSTMEKQKKLPEQKDVFTFLDKIFTSEMRS
;
A
#
# COMPACT_ATOMS: atom_id res chain seq x y z
N MET A 1 7.17 4.76 16.25
CA MET A 1 6.23 3.62 16.08
C MET A 1 6.84 2.25 16.38
N GLY A 2 8.17 2.06 16.31
CA GLY A 2 8.81 0.82 16.81
C GLY A 2 8.72 -0.41 15.90
N TYR A 3 8.28 -0.23 14.64
CA TYR A 3 8.23 -1.32 13.67
C TYR A 3 9.63 -1.86 13.32
N LYS A 4 9.78 -3.19 13.24
CA LYS A 4 10.99 -3.87 12.79
C LYS A 4 10.76 -4.49 11.42
N SER A 5 11.67 -4.20 10.48
CA SER A 5 11.57 -4.71 9.11
C SER A 5 11.46 -6.24 9.07
N GLY A 6 10.53 -6.74 8.26
CA GLY A 6 10.27 -8.17 8.11
C GLY A 6 9.37 -8.78 9.20
N GLN A 7 8.91 -7.98 10.18
CA GLN A 7 7.92 -8.44 11.17
C GLN A 7 6.51 -8.07 10.74
N GLY A 8 5.54 -8.87 11.19
CA GLY A 8 4.13 -8.55 11.05
C GLY A 8 3.73 -7.37 11.91
N LEU A 9 2.60 -6.74 11.59
CA LEU A 9 2.02 -5.69 12.43
C LEU A 9 1.23 -6.28 13.62
N GLY A 10 0.89 -5.44 14.59
CA GLY A 10 0.11 -5.82 15.78
C GLY A 10 0.98 -6.12 17.00
N ARG A 11 0.33 -6.27 18.18
CA ARG A 11 1.01 -6.38 19.48
C ARG A 11 2.02 -7.54 19.57
N ASN A 12 1.76 -8.63 18.84
CA ASN A 12 2.60 -9.83 18.83
C ASN A 12 3.22 -10.12 17.45
N ASN A 13 3.35 -9.12 16.57
CA ASN A 13 3.91 -9.28 15.22
C ASN A 13 3.18 -10.31 14.32
N GLN A 14 1.89 -10.54 14.55
CA GLN A 14 1.08 -11.58 13.88
C GLN A 14 0.46 -11.13 12.55
N GLY A 15 0.56 -9.84 12.20
CA GLY A 15 0.06 -9.30 10.96
C GLY A 15 0.82 -9.83 9.73
N LEU A 16 0.20 -9.77 8.57
CA LEU A 16 0.83 -10.22 7.34
C LEU A 16 1.96 -9.27 6.92
N VAL A 17 3.13 -9.85 6.67
CA VAL A 17 4.29 -9.14 6.12
C VAL A 17 4.10 -8.89 4.62
N ASN A 18 3.55 -9.90 3.93
CA ASN A 18 3.34 -9.83 2.50
C ASN A 18 1.91 -9.39 2.19
N PRO A 19 1.73 -8.48 1.21
CA PRO A 19 0.39 -8.09 0.78
C PRO A 19 -0.32 -9.28 0.13
N ILE A 20 -1.62 -9.41 0.42
CA ILE A 20 -2.48 -10.36 -0.28
C ILE A 20 -2.94 -9.74 -1.61
N GLU A 21 -2.87 -10.51 -2.69
CA GLU A 21 -3.41 -10.10 -3.98
C GLU A 21 -4.93 -10.33 -4.06
N ALA A 22 -5.66 -9.32 -4.51
CA ALA A 22 -7.10 -9.42 -4.75
C ALA A 22 -7.38 -9.80 -6.21
N ASN A 23 -8.20 -10.84 -6.41
CA ASN A 23 -8.66 -11.25 -7.75
C ASN A 23 -10.03 -10.64 -8.05
N VAL A 24 -10.11 -9.84 -9.11
CA VAL A 24 -11.38 -9.26 -9.57
C VAL A 24 -12.11 -10.26 -10.45
N LEU A 25 -13.34 -10.63 -10.06
CA LEU A 25 -14.17 -11.54 -10.84
C LEU A 25 -14.97 -10.79 -11.90
N PRO A 26 -15.25 -11.43 -13.06
CA PRO A 26 -16.10 -10.84 -14.09
C PRO A 26 -17.51 -10.57 -13.55
N LYS A 27 -18.05 -9.38 -13.84
CA LYS A 27 -19.40 -8.99 -13.44
C LYS A 27 -20.46 -9.91 -14.07
N GLY A 28 -21.56 -10.15 -13.35
CA GLY A 28 -22.69 -10.93 -13.86
C GLY A 28 -22.40 -12.43 -14.01
N LYS A 29 -21.34 -12.96 -13.38
CA LYS A 29 -21.03 -14.39 -13.32
C LYS A 29 -21.11 -14.88 -11.88
N SER A 30 -21.61 -16.10 -11.69
CA SER A 30 -21.61 -16.78 -10.40
C SER A 30 -20.18 -17.23 -10.04
N LEU A 31 -19.96 -17.49 -8.74
CA LEU A 31 -18.71 -18.08 -8.26
C LEU A 31 -18.42 -19.42 -8.95
N ASP A 32 -19.45 -20.24 -9.18
CA ASP A 32 -19.31 -21.52 -9.88
C ASP A 32 -18.86 -21.34 -11.33
N ALA A 33 -19.45 -20.38 -12.05
CA ALA A 33 -19.05 -20.06 -13.41
C ALA A 33 -17.59 -19.58 -13.49
N VAL A 34 -17.15 -18.77 -12.53
CA VAL A 34 -15.74 -18.35 -12.41
C VAL A 34 -14.83 -19.53 -12.15
N LEU A 35 -15.26 -20.44 -11.26
CA LEU A 35 -14.48 -21.61 -10.88
C LEU A 35 -14.32 -22.57 -12.07
N GLU A 36 -15.37 -22.77 -12.87
CA GLU A 36 -15.29 -23.49 -14.14
C GLU A 36 -14.36 -22.82 -15.14
N LEU A 37 -14.44 -21.49 -15.31
CA LEU A 37 -13.55 -20.75 -16.20
C LEU A 37 -12.08 -20.89 -15.77
N LYS A 38 -11.83 -20.91 -14.45
CA LYS A 38 -10.51 -21.17 -13.87
C LYS A 38 -10.03 -22.59 -14.17
N ARG A 39 -10.87 -23.60 -13.94
CA ARG A 39 -10.57 -25.02 -14.26
C ARG A 39 -10.27 -25.20 -15.76
N LYS A 40 -11.02 -24.52 -16.62
CA LYS A 40 -10.86 -24.55 -18.08
C LYS A 40 -9.65 -23.73 -18.59
N LYS A 41 -8.87 -23.08 -17.70
CA LYS A 41 -7.76 -22.15 -18.01
C LYS A 41 -8.16 -21.03 -19.00
N LYS A 42 -9.44 -20.66 -19.05
CA LYS A 42 -9.98 -19.64 -19.96
C LYS A 42 -10.20 -18.29 -19.29
N LEU A 43 -9.70 -18.08 -18.07
CA LEU A 43 -9.76 -16.75 -17.46
C LEU A 43 -8.79 -15.85 -18.23
N PRO A 44 -9.27 -14.82 -18.95
CA PRO A 44 -8.37 -13.74 -19.36
C PRO A 44 -7.77 -13.17 -18.08
N ASN A 45 -6.49 -12.81 -18.10
CA ASN A 45 -5.85 -12.02 -17.04
C ASN A 45 -6.52 -10.63 -17.00
N ALA A 46 -7.72 -10.60 -16.44
CA ALA A 46 -8.57 -9.44 -16.40
C ALA A 46 -8.00 -8.53 -15.32
N PHE A 47 -7.37 -7.45 -15.78
CA PHE A 47 -6.89 -6.32 -14.99
C PHE A 47 -5.59 -6.59 -14.22
N LYS A 48 -4.47 -6.49 -14.95
CA LYS A 48 -3.21 -6.02 -14.34
C LYS A 48 -3.47 -4.60 -13.80
N ILE A 49 -4.00 -4.48 -12.60
CA ILE A 49 -4.00 -3.21 -11.89
C ILE A 49 -2.53 -2.83 -11.80
N LYS A 50 -2.14 -1.74 -12.49
CA LYS A 50 -0.78 -1.23 -12.44
C LYS A 50 -0.51 -0.94 -10.96
N LYS A 51 0.32 -1.75 -10.32
CA LYS A 51 0.81 -1.48 -8.97
C LYS A 51 1.48 -0.11 -9.06
N HIS A 52 0.86 0.94 -8.51
CA HIS A 52 1.53 2.20 -8.27
C HIS A 52 2.58 1.92 -7.21
N ARG A 53 3.74 1.44 -7.67
CA ARG A 53 4.91 1.24 -6.86
C ARG A 53 5.35 2.64 -6.48
N HIS A 54 4.92 3.14 -5.33
CA HIS A 54 5.68 4.18 -4.64
C HIS A 54 7.02 3.55 -4.25
N GLN A 55 7.91 3.44 -5.23
CA GLN A 55 9.33 3.37 -4.95
C GLN A 55 9.63 4.74 -4.34
N SER A 56 9.69 4.81 -3.02
CA SER A 56 10.45 5.85 -2.35
C SER A 56 11.92 5.64 -2.73
N THR A 57 12.29 6.07 -3.93
CA THR A 57 13.68 6.39 -4.22
C THR A 57 14.03 7.57 -3.34
N MET A 58 14.66 7.28 -2.21
CA MET A 58 15.52 8.21 -1.51
C MET A 58 16.56 8.66 -2.54
N GLU A 59 16.35 9.81 -3.17
CA GLU A 59 17.37 10.68 -3.81
C GLU A 59 16.74 11.64 -4.83
N LYS A 60 16.36 12.84 -4.37
CA LYS A 60 16.94 14.11 -4.83
C LYS A 60 16.16 15.26 -4.20
N GLN A 61 16.89 16.03 -3.40
CA GLN A 61 16.50 17.35 -2.93
C GLN A 61 16.09 18.20 -4.15
N LYS A 62 14.80 18.46 -4.30
CA LYS A 62 14.31 19.59 -5.07
C LYS A 62 13.48 20.44 -4.11
N LYS A 63 14.04 21.59 -3.72
CA LYS A 63 13.29 22.66 -3.06
C LYS A 63 12.19 23.11 -4.02
N LEU A 64 10.98 22.59 -3.85
CA LEU A 64 9.76 23.17 -4.43
C LEU A 64 9.19 24.19 -3.41
N PRO A 65 8.46 25.21 -3.90
CA PRO A 65 8.01 26.31 -3.06
C PRO A 65 7.13 25.78 -1.93
N GLU A 66 7.41 26.24 -0.70
CA GLU A 66 6.70 25.85 0.52
C GLU A 66 5.19 26.13 0.37
N GLN A 67 4.44 25.13 -0.05
CA GLN A 67 3.01 25.09 0.23
C GLN A 67 2.89 24.72 1.70
N LYS A 68 2.43 25.68 2.51
CA LYS A 68 2.20 25.53 3.94
C LYS A 68 1.03 24.58 4.14
N ASP A 69 1.33 23.29 4.18
CA ASP A 69 0.36 22.25 4.47
C ASP A 69 0.19 22.08 5.98
N VAL A 70 -0.99 21.65 6.44
CA VAL A 70 -1.29 21.50 7.88
C VAL A 70 -0.25 20.61 8.58
N PHE A 71 0.24 19.60 7.87
CA PHE A 71 1.27 18.70 8.35
C PHE A 71 2.63 19.39 8.55
N THR A 72 2.99 20.36 7.70
CA THR A 72 4.23 21.15 7.90
C THR A 72 4.18 22.03 9.15
N PHE A 73 2.98 22.45 9.57
CA PHE A 73 2.76 23.20 10.81
C PHE A 73 2.84 22.30 12.04
N LEU A 74 2.17 21.15 12.00
CA LEU A 74 2.22 20.17 13.07
C LEU A 74 3.67 19.67 13.29
N ASP A 75 4.38 19.38 12.20
CA ASP A 75 5.78 18.95 12.27
C ASP A 75 6.66 20.00 12.96
N LYS A 76 6.43 21.30 12.72
CA LYS A 76 7.16 22.39 13.39
C LYS A 76 6.83 22.49 14.89
N ILE A 77 5.57 22.33 15.26
CA ILE A 77 5.16 22.30 16.68
C ILE A 77 5.87 21.15 17.39
N PHE A 78 5.70 19.93 16.89
CA PHE A 78 6.24 18.74 17.54
C PHE A 78 7.77 18.68 17.54
N THR A 79 8.44 19.26 16.55
CA THR A 79 9.92 19.32 16.53
C THR A 79 10.50 20.42 17.41
N SER A 80 9.76 21.51 17.66
CA SER A 80 10.21 22.57 18.57
C SER A 80 10.16 22.15 20.04
N GLU A 81 9.19 21.31 20.42
CA GLU A 81 8.97 20.85 21.80
C GLU A 81 10.08 19.91 22.32
N MET A 82 10.81 19.24 21.43
CA MET A 82 11.92 18.34 21.81
C MET A 82 13.28 19.04 21.93
N ARG A 83 13.35 20.35 21.73
CA ARG A 83 14.61 21.10 21.66
C ARG A 83 14.75 22.16 22.77
N SER A 84 13.86 22.14 23.76
CA SER A 84 13.96 22.94 24.98
C SER A 84 14.21 22.09 26.21
#